data_AF-A0A432JNR2-F1
#
_entry.id   AF-A0A432JNR2-F1
#
_cell.length_a   1.000
_cell.length_b   1.000
_cell.length_c   1.000
_cell.angle_alpha   90.00
_cell.angle_beta   90.00
_cell.angle_gamma   90.00
#
_symmetry.space_group_name_H-M   'P 1'
#
loop_
_entity.id
_entity.type
_entity.pdbx_description
1 polymer ?
#
loop_
_entity_poly.entity_id
_entity_poly.type
_entity_poly.pdbx_seq_one_letter_code
_entity_poly.pdbx_strand_id
1 'polypeptide(L)'
;MKLRVAWGQSGRAPGAFDAVRTWDPVGWGGSVAFFPENVGNSSLGPEITSEIEFGFDATFLNDKVTMEFTSYDQTTTNALFSVTQIPSLGFLGSRRTAEGRYRGAVETTPVSLWARS
;
A
#
# COMPACT_ATOMS: atom_id res chain seq x y z
N MET A 1 -10.74 -0.65 -32.90
CA MET A 1 -9.80 0.14 -32.09
C MET A 1 -10.53 0.62 -30.84
N LYS A 2 -9.89 0.60 -29.68
CA LYS A 2 -10.44 1.03 -28.40
C LYS A 2 -9.35 1.73 -27.59
N LEU A 3 -9.72 2.82 -26.92
CA LEU A 3 -8.87 3.55 -25.98
C LEU A 3 -9.54 3.51 -24.61
N ARG A 4 -8.75 3.34 -23.55
CA ARG A 4 -9.20 3.36 -22.16
C ARG A 4 -8.31 4.27 -21.32
N VAL A 5 -8.94 5.03 -20.43
CA VAL A 5 -8.26 5.82 -19.40
C VAL A 5 -9.00 5.60 -18.10
N ALA A 6 -8.28 5.30 -17.03
CA ALA A 6 -8.84 5.16 -15.69
C ALA A 6 -8.03 5.99 -14.70
N TRP A 7 -8.70 6.51 -13.69
CA TRP A 7 -8.08 7.16 -12.55
C TRP A 7 -8.82 6.72 -11.29
N GLY A 8 -8.06 6.35 -10.26
CA GLY A 8 -8.62 5.83 -9.02
C GLY A 8 -7.74 6.12 -7.82
N GLN A 9 -8.37 6.08 -6.64
CA GLN A 9 -7.68 6.13 -5.37
C GLN A 9 -8.19 5.02 -4.45
N SER A 10 -7.29 4.40 -3.70
CA SER A 10 -7.59 3.45 -2.65
C SER A 10 -6.88 3.86 -1.36
N GLY A 11 -7.45 3.49 -0.22
CA GLY A 11 -6.89 3.84 1.08
C GLY A 11 -6.85 2.65 2.03
N ARG A 12 -5.80 2.59 2.85
CA ARG A 12 -5.66 1.63 3.94
C ARG A 12 -5.67 2.37 5.27
N ALA A 13 -6.69 2.08 6.09
CA ALA A 13 -6.81 2.68 7.41
C ALA A 13 -5.73 2.13 8.37
N PRO A 14 -5.27 2.93 9.35
CA PRO A 14 -4.47 2.43 10.45
C PRO A 14 -5.22 1.37 11.27
N GLY A 15 -4.50 0.48 11.95
CA GLY A 15 -5.07 -0.47 12.89
C GLY A 15 -5.68 0.24 14.10
N ALA A 16 -6.68 -0.40 14.72
CA ALA A 16 -7.52 0.20 15.77
C ALA A 16 -6.76 0.77 16.98
N PHE A 17 -5.55 0.25 17.26
CA PHE A 17 -4.73 0.69 18.38
C PHE A 17 -3.45 1.43 17.98
N ASP A 18 -3.19 1.64 16.68
CA ASP A 18 -1.93 2.24 16.23
C ASP A 18 -1.78 3.71 16.69
N ALA A 19 -2.91 4.40 16.87
CA ALA A 19 -2.95 5.80 17.30
C ALA A 19 -2.89 5.98 18.83
N VAL A 20 -3.15 4.94 19.63
CA VAL A 20 -3.27 5.02 21.09
C VAL A 20 -2.15 4.26 21.79
N ARG A 21 -1.73 4.78 22.94
CA ARG A 21 -0.75 4.12 23.79
C ARG A 21 -1.41 2.96 24.53
N THR A 22 -0.87 1.75 24.41
CA THR A 22 -1.40 0.55 25.08
C THR A 22 -0.41 0.01 26.11
N TRP A 23 -0.95 -0.75 27.08
CA TRP A 23 -0.20 -1.35 28.18
C TRP A 23 -0.62 -2.81 28.33
N ASP A 24 0.36 -3.70 28.46
CA ASP A 24 0.14 -5.14 28.65
C ASP A 24 0.21 -5.49 30.14
N PRO A 25 -0.85 -6.03 30.77
CA PRO A 25 -0.84 -6.43 32.17
C PRO A 25 -0.01 -7.70 32.38
N VAL A 26 0.96 -7.64 33.28
CA VAL A 26 1.83 -8.76 33.65
C VAL A 26 1.81 -9.02 35.15
N GLY A 27 2.00 -10.28 35.54
CA GLY A 27 2.18 -10.64 36.95
C GLY A 27 3.64 -10.46 37.38
N TRP A 28 3.88 -9.77 38.50
CA TRP A 28 5.20 -9.68 39.12
C TRP A 28 5.13 -9.94 40.62
N GLY A 29 5.72 -11.04 41.08
CA GLY A 29 5.79 -11.37 42.51
C GLY A 29 4.43 -11.45 43.22
N GLY A 30 3.38 -11.90 42.52
CA GLY A 30 2.02 -11.98 43.07
C GLY A 30 1.22 -10.67 43.02
N SER A 31 1.77 -9.61 42.45
CA SER A 31 1.10 -8.32 42.21
C SER A 31 0.91 -8.05 40.72
N VAL A 32 -0.06 -7.19 40.39
CA VAL A 32 -0.30 -6.71 39.02
C VAL A 32 0.75 -5.65 38.67
N ALA A 33 1.39 -5.82 37.52
CA ALA A 33 2.31 -4.87 36.90
C ALA A 33 1.90 -4.65 35.43
N PHE A 34 2.50 -3.66 34.77
CA PHE A 34 2.19 -3.32 33.38
C PHE A 34 3.47 -3.06 32.59
N PHE A 35 3.56 -3.62 31.38
CA PHE A 35 4.58 -3.23 30.42
C PHE A 35 3.99 -2.26 29.37
N PRO A 36 4.76 -1.24 28.95
CA PRO A 36 4.39 -0.43 27.80
C PRO A 36 4.43 -1.28 26.53
N GLU A 37 3.34 -1.29 25.76
CA GLU A 37 3.20 -2.13 24.56
C GLU A 37 3.26 -1.27 23.29
N ASN A 38 2.21 -0.50 22.99
CA ASN A 38 2.22 0.47 21.90
C ASN A 38 2.50 1.88 22.42
N VAL A 39 3.38 2.61 21.75
CA VAL A 39 3.67 4.02 22.03
C VAL A 39 2.53 4.92 21.59
N GLY A 40 1.78 4.50 20.56
CA GLY A 40 0.75 5.29 19.90
C GLY A 40 1.34 6.37 18.98
N ASN A 41 0.61 6.74 17.93
CA ASN A 41 0.98 7.86 17.07
C ASN A 41 -0.25 8.64 16.60
N SER A 42 -0.52 9.78 17.24
CA SER A 42 -1.68 10.62 16.94
C SER A 42 -1.63 11.30 15.57
N SER A 43 -0.48 11.30 14.88
CA SER A 43 -0.36 11.80 13.50
C SER A 43 -0.60 10.74 12.43
N LEU A 44 -1.01 9.52 12.81
CA LEU A 44 -1.35 8.46 11.86
C LEU A 44 -2.61 8.80 11.06
N GLY A 45 -2.40 9.11 9.78
CA GLY A 45 -3.45 9.17 8.78
C GLY A 45 -3.57 7.86 7.98
N PRO A 46 -4.61 7.73 7.15
CA PRO A 46 -4.70 6.62 6.20
C PRO A 46 -3.55 6.68 5.19
N GLU A 47 -3.06 5.49 4.82
CA GLU A 47 -2.22 5.31 3.64
C GLU A 47 -3.10 5.48 2.40
N ILE A 48 -2.65 6.27 1.41
CA ILE A 48 -3.43 6.58 0.21
C ILE A 48 -2.63 6.17 -1.02
N THR A 49 -3.21 5.34 -1.87
CA THR A 49 -2.66 4.96 -3.17
C THR A 49 -3.49 5.62 -4.27
N SER A 50 -2.84 6.39 -5.13
CA SER A 50 -3.46 7.02 -6.31
C SER A 50 -2.88 6.42 -7.57
N GLU A 51 -3.74 6.14 -8.56
CA GLU A 51 -3.35 5.47 -9.78
C GLU A 51 -4.02 6.11 -11.00
N ILE A 52 -3.25 6.24 -12.08
CA ILE A 52 -3.75 6.56 -13.42
C ILE A 52 -3.31 5.45 -14.38
N GLU A 53 -4.26 4.95 -15.18
CA GLU A 53 -4.04 3.90 -16.16
C GLU A 53 -4.46 4.39 -17.54
N PHE A 54 -3.65 4.07 -18.55
CA PHE A 54 -3.91 4.29 -19.94
C PHE A 54 -3.81 2.96 -20.69
N GLY A 55 -4.78 2.68 -21.56
CA GLY A 55 -4.74 1.49 -22.40
C GLY A 55 -5.23 1.71 -23.82
N PHE A 56 -4.72 0.89 -24.71
CA PHE A 56 -4.97 0.95 -26.15
C PHE A 56 -5.09 -0.46 -26.72
N ASP A 57 -6.17 -0.69 -27.47
CA ASP A 57 -6.44 -1.95 -28.16
C ASP A 57 -6.69 -1.71 -29.65
N ALA A 58 -5.99 -2.44 -30.52
CA ALA A 58 -6.19 -2.40 -31.96
C ALA A 58 -6.12 -3.79 -32.59
N THR A 59 -6.97 -3.98 -33.60
CA THR A 59 -7.09 -5.24 -34.33
C THR A 59 -6.99 -4.95 -35.82
N PHE A 60 -6.16 -5.71 -36.52
CA PHE A 60 -5.82 -5.52 -37.92
C PHE A 60 -5.98 -6.83 -38.72
N LEU A 61 -5.89 -6.73 -40.05
CA LEU A 61 -5.86 -7.87 -40.98
C LEU A 61 -7.09 -8.80 -40.88
N ASN A 62 -8.31 -8.23 -40.83
CA ASN A 62 -9.56 -8.98 -40.63
C ASN A 62 -9.49 -9.87 -39.38
N ASP A 63 -9.18 -9.25 -38.25
CA ASP A 63 -9.11 -9.90 -36.93
C ASP A 63 -7.99 -10.93 -36.73
N LYS A 64 -6.97 -10.91 -37.58
CA LYS A 64 -5.83 -11.85 -37.50
C LYS A 64 -4.70 -11.37 -36.59
N VAL A 65 -4.57 -10.06 -36.37
CA VAL A 65 -3.51 -9.48 -35.53
C VAL A 65 -4.13 -8.55 -34.51
N THR A 66 -3.89 -8.81 -33.23
CA THR A 66 -4.38 -7.98 -32.13
C THR A 66 -3.21 -7.46 -31.29
N MET A 67 -3.21 -6.16 -31.07
CA MET A 67 -2.24 -5.46 -30.24
C MET A 67 -2.99 -4.84 -29.05
N GLU A 68 -2.52 -5.12 -27.85
CA GLU A 68 -3.00 -4.51 -26.62
C GLU A 68 -1.82 -3.89 -25.87
N PHE A 69 -2.02 -2.68 -25.36
CA PHE A 69 -1.04 -1.91 -24.61
C PHE A 69 -1.68 -1.34 -23.35
N THR A 70 -1.04 -1.50 -22.21
CA THR A 70 -1.48 -0.90 -20.94
C THR A 70 -0.29 -0.31 -20.18
N SER A 71 -0.44 0.92 -19.72
CA SER A 71 0.53 1.62 -18.89
C SER A 71 -0.17 2.23 -17.69
N TYR A 72 0.44 2.16 -16.51
CA TYR A 72 -0.06 2.80 -15.31
C TYR A 72 1.03 3.52 -14.53
N ASP A 73 0.64 4.57 -13.82
CA ASP A 73 1.45 5.25 -12.80
C ASP A 73 0.70 5.18 -11.47
N GLN A 74 1.33 4.57 -10.47
CA GLN A 74 0.78 4.40 -9.14
C GLN A 74 1.70 5.07 -8.09
N THR A 75 1.12 5.92 -7.25
CA THR A 75 1.81 6.57 -6.13
C THR A 75 1.11 6.26 -4.82
N THR A 76 1.83 5.68 -3.86
CA THR A 76 1.36 5.46 -2.48
C THR A 76 2.01 6.46 -1.52
N THR A 77 1.19 7.17 -0.75
CA THR A 77 1.60 8.15 0.26
C THR A 77 1.19 7.70 1.66
N ASN A 78 1.86 8.24 2.68
CA ASN A 78 1.61 7.94 4.09
C ASN A 78 1.70 6.45 4.41
N ALA A 79 2.64 5.76 3.76
CA ALA A 79 2.76 4.33 3.90
C ALA A 79 3.13 3.95 5.35
N LEU A 80 2.38 3.01 5.89
CA LEU A 80 2.42 2.62 7.31
C LEU A 80 3.58 1.63 7.55
N PHE A 81 4.62 2.09 8.24
CA PHE A 81 5.75 1.26 8.66
C PHE A 81 5.81 1.09 10.17
N SER A 82 6.20 -0.10 10.62
CA SER A 82 6.60 -0.33 12.01
C SER A 82 8.07 0.06 12.16
N VAL A 83 8.34 1.13 12.91
CA VAL A 83 9.69 1.61 13.19
C VAL A 83 10.08 1.18 14.60
N THR A 84 11.20 0.46 14.72
CA THR A 84 11.76 0.09 16.04
C THR A 84 12.17 1.34 16.80
N GLN A 85 11.66 1.50 18.02
CA GLN A 85 12.00 2.63 18.87
C GLN A 85 13.33 2.40 19.59
N ILE A 86 14.01 3.49 19.97
CA ILE A 86 15.21 3.42 20.80
C ILE A 86 14.77 2.99 22.22
N PRO A 87 15.31 1.90 22.79
CA PRO A 87 14.85 1.35 24.08
C PRO A 87 14.93 2.32 25.26
N SER A 88 15.82 3.33 25.20
CA SER A 88 15.98 4.36 26.23
C SER A 88 14.78 5.31 26.37
N LEU A 89 13.84 5.29 25.43
CA LEU A 89 12.58 6.03 25.51
C LEU A 89 11.54 5.35 26.41
N GLY A 90 11.89 4.23 27.05
CA GLY A 90 11.00 3.52 27.98
C GLY A 90 9.96 2.64 27.31
N PHE A 91 10.14 2.33 26.03
CA PHE A 91 9.32 1.39 25.27
C PHE A 91 10.21 0.45 24.48
N LEU A 92 9.86 -0.84 24.50
CA LEU A 92 10.59 -1.89 23.79
C LEU A 92 9.91 -2.28 22.46
N GLY A 93 8.67 -1.82 22.24
CA GLY A 93 7.87 -2.10 21.05
C GLY A 93 8.15 -1.15 19.88
N SER A 94 7.91 -1.64 18.65
CA SER A 94 7.93 -0.83 17.44
C SER A 94 6.72 0.11 17.39
N ARG A 95 6.92 1.38 16.98
CA ARG A 95 5.84 2.35 16.76
C ARG A 95 5.47 2.39 15.28
N ARG A 96 4.17 2.45 14.95
CA ARG A 96 3.74 2.72 13.58
C ARG A 96 3.90 4.19 13.21
N THR A 97 4.42 4.42 12.00
CA THR A 97 4.66 5.75 11.43
C THR A 97 4.19 5.78 9.97
N ALA A 98 3.52 6.88 9.58
CA ALA A 98 3.00 7.12 8.23
C ALA A 98 3.85 8.17 7.50
N GLU A 99 5.12 7.83 7.19
CA GLU A 99 6.08 8.77 6.58
C GLU A 99 6.57 8.33 5.18
N GLY A 100 6.24 7.11 4.75
CA GLY A 100 6.76 6.57 3.49
C GLY A 100 5.99 7.06 2.25
N ARG A 101 6.72 7.25 1.14
CA ARG A 101 6.16 7.45 -0.20
C ARG A 101 6.77 6.46 -1.18
N TYR A 102 5.92 5.77 -1.94
CA TYR A 102 6.32 4.83 -3.00
C TYR A 102 5.77 5.28 -4.34
N ARG A 103 6.53 4.99 -5.39
CA ARG A 103 6.12 5.18 -6.78
C ARG A 103 6.42 3.90 -7.55
N GLY A 104 5.42 3.39 -8.25
CA GLY A 104 5.54 2.26 -9.15
C GLY A 104 5.03 2.64 -10.53
N ALA A 105 5.77 2.26 -11.57
CA ALA A 105 5.33 2.29 -12.95
C ALA A 105 5.61 0.91 -13.53
N VAL A 106 4.60 0.25 -14.10
CA VAL A 106 4.80 -0.98 -14.88
C VAL A 106 4.11 -0.79 -16.22
N GLU A 107 4.81 -1.23 -17.25
CA GLU A 107 4.33 -1.28 -18.63
C GLU A 107 4.04 -2.73 -18.97
N THR A 108 2.83 -3.03 -19.42
CA THR A 108 2.44 -4.38 -19.86
C THR A 108 1.97 -4.33 -21.30
N THR A 109 2.68 -5.04 -22.18
CA THR A 109 2.40 -5.09 -23.62
C THR A 109 2.21 -6.52 -24.07
N PRO A 110 0.98 -7.07 -24.00
CA PRO A 110 0.66 -8.35 -24.62
C PRO A 110 0.42 -8.18 -26.13
N VAL A 111 1.24 -8.84 -26.96
CA VAL A 111 0.99 -8.98 -28.40
C VAL A 111 0.49 -10.39 -28.67
N SER A 112 -0.68 -10.53 -29.32
CA SER A 112 -1.24 -11.84 -29.67
C SER A 112 -1.51 -11.95 -31.18
N LEU A 113 -1.04 -13.05 -31.77
CA LEU A 113 -1.17 -13.36 -33.19
C LEU A 113 -2.08 -14.59 -33.34
N TRP A 114 -3.21 -14.44 -34.02
CA TRP A 114 -4.12 -15.56 -34.28
C TRP A 114 -4.16 -15.85 -35.79
N ALA A 115 -3.45 -16.89 -36.21
CA ALA A 115 -3.60 -17.43 -37.55
C ALA A 115 -4.80 -18.39 -37.58
N ARG A 116 -5.91 -18.00 -38.20
CA ARG A 116 -6.93 -18.97 -38.63
C ARG A 116 -6.54 -19.52 -40.01
N SER A 117 -6.42 -20.85 -40.09
CA SER A 117 -6.29 -21.64 -41.32
C SER A 117 -7.55 -21.58 -42.16
#